data_AF-A0A2A5CGC3-F1
#
_entry.id   AF-A0A2A5CGC3-F1
#
_cell.length_a   1.000
_cell.length_b   1.000
_cell.length_c   1.000
_cell.angle_alpha   90.00
_cell.angle_beta   90.00
_cell.angle_gamma   90.00
#
_symmetry.space_group_name_H-M   'P 1'
#
loop_
_entity.id
_entity.type
_entity.pdbx_description
1 polymer ?
#
loop_
_entity_poly.entity_id
_entity_poly.type
_entity_poly.pdbx_seq_one_letter_code
_entity_poly.pdbx_strand_id
1 'polypeptide(L)' 'MKHRTLKFTAPLLAVLLLQSCIYVDREGSNPRSITRGTTIGEELEDLSDAYEDGLLSQQEYDRLRNRILNN' A
#
# COMPACT_ATOMS: atom_id res chain seq x y z
N MET A 1 -24.21 14.79 -51.91
CA MET A 1 -23.11 15.18 -51.00
C MET A 1 -23.02 14.13 -49.91
N LYS A 2 -21.89 13.44 -49.77
CA LYS A 2 -21.77 12.19 -48.99
C LYS A 2 -20.60 12.30 -48.02
N HIS A 3 -20.85 12.77 -46.80
CA HIS A 3 -19.90 12.72 -45.66
C HIS A 3 -20.72 12.90 -44.37
N ARG A 4 -20.45 12.27 -43.22
CA ARG A 4 -19.62 11.14 -42.79
C ARG A 4 -20.07 11.00 -41.33
N THR A 5 -20.65 9.89 -40.93
CA THR A 5 -21.13 9.70 -39.54
C THR A 5 -19.96 9.78 -38.57
N LEU A 6 -20.10 10.72 -37.64
CA LEU A 6 -19.19 11.15 -36.60
C LEU A 6 -18.81 9.99 -35.67
N LYS A 7 -17.66 9.33 -35.94
CA LYS A 7 -17.07 8.29 -35.07
C LYS A 7 -16.27 8.92 -33.92
N PHE A 8 -16.92 9.70 -33.06
CA PHE A 8 -16.26 10.38 -31.92
C PHE A 8 -16.66 9.83 -30.54
N THR A 9 -17.35 8.69 -30.49
CA THR A 9 -17.74 8.06 -29.21
C THR A 9 -16.65 7.17 -28.60
N ALA A 10 -15.67 6.72 -29.38
CA ALA A 10 -14.60 5.83 -28.90
C ALA A 10 -13.50 6.53 -28.05
N PRO A 11 -13.01 7.75 -28.36
CA PRO A 11 -11.89 8.32 -27.59
C PRO A 11 -12.27 8.77 -26.18
N LEU A 12 -13.57 9.00 -25.90
CA LEU A 12 -14.04 9.54 -24.63
C LEU A 12 -14.03 8.48 -23.50
N LEU A 13 -14.21 7.21 -23.84
CA LEU A 13 -14.14 6.09 -22.87
C LEU A 13 -12.69 5.81 -22.43
N ALA A 14 -11.72 6.02 -23.32
CA ALA A 14 -10.29 5.77 -23.04
C ALA A 14 -9.71 6.76 -22.03
N VAL A 15 -10.19 8.01 -22.00
CA VAL A 15 -9.74 9.04 -21.04
C VAL A 15 -10.24 8.76 -19.61
N LEU A 16 -11.42 8.15 -19.47
CA LEU A 16 -12.01 7.80 -18.16
C LEU A 16 -11.28 6.64 -17.47
N LEU A 17 -10.76 5.67 -18.23
CA LEU A 17 -10.02 4.52 -17.68
C LEU A 17 -8.60 4.86 -17.19
N LEU A 18 -8.04 5.99 -17.65
CA LEU A 18 -6.70 6.44 -17.24
C LEU A 18 -6.70 7.17 -15.87
N GLN A 19 -7.86 7.58 -15.35
CA GLN A 19 -7.94 8.22 -14.02
C GLN A 19 -8.00 7.24 -12.85
N SER A 20 -8.19 5.93 -13.12
CA SER A 20 -8.21 4.88 -12.08
C SER A 20 -6.82 4.38 -11.64
N CYS A 21 -5.73 4.90 -12.24
CA CYS A 21 -4.39 4.72 -11.70
C CYS A 21 -4.13 5.77 -10.61
N ILE A 22 -4.89 5.75 -9.51
CA ILE A 22 -4.47 6.44 -8.29
C ILE A 22 -3.21 5.71 -7.82
N TYR A 23 -2.07 6.30 -8.18
CA TYR A 23 -0.77 5.98 -7.65
C TYR A 23 -0.83 6.26 -6.14
N VAL A 24 -0.90 5.20 -5.34
CA VAL A 24 -0.64 5.27 -3.91
C VAL A 24 0.86 5.49 -3.79
N ASP A 25 1.27 6.75 -3.74
CA ASP A 25 2.61 7.13 -3.29
C ASP A 25 2.66 6.96 -1.78
N ARG A 26 2.73 5.71 -1.32
CA ARG A 26 3.21 5.45 0.03
C ARG A 26 4.73 5.50 -0.09
N GLU A 27 5.28 6.70 0.00
CA GLU A 27 6.72 6.94 0.19
C GLU A 27 7.13 6.45 1.59
N GLY A 28 6.96 5.14 1.81
CA GLY A 28 7.63 4.39 2.84
C GLY A 28 9.03 4.10 2.32
N SER A 29 9.90 5.10 2.39
CA SER A 29 11.33 4.90 2.36
C SER A 29 11.70 4.01 3.55
N ASN A 30 11.58 2.69 3.37
CA ASN A 30 12.18 1.69 4.24
C ASN A 30 13.55 1.35 3.63
N PRO A 31 14.61 2.10 3.93
CA PRO A 31 15.95 1.59 3.68
C PRO A 31 16.04 0.30 4.49
N ARG A 32 16.25 -0.81 3.78
CA ARG A 32 16.57 -2.11 4.37
C ARG A 32 17.53 -1.92 5.54
N SER A 33 17.01 -2.10 6.75
CA SER A 33 17.66 -2.65 7.92
C SER A 33 19.18 -2.47 7.92
N ILE A 34 19.62 -1.23 8.17
CA ILE A 34 20.83 -1.06 8.96
C ILE A 34 20.39 -1.45 10.37
N THR A 35 20.93 -2.55 10.88
CA THR A 35 20.73 -3.09 12.23
C THR A 35 21.13 -2.04 13.26
N ARG A 36 20.25 -1.06 13.48
CA ARG A 36 20.27 -0.12 14.58
C ARG A 36 19.36 -0.78 15.61
N GLY A 37 19.92 -1.17 16.75
CA GLY A 37 19.13 -1.82 17.81
C GLY A 37 17.96 -0.92 18.18
N THR A 38 16.78 -1.27 17.68
CA THR A 38 15.50 -0.70 18.08
C THR A 38 15.18 -1.20 19.48
N THR A 39 14.49 -0.38 20.26
CA THR A 39 14.02 -0.85 21.56
C THR A 39 12.80 -1.75 21.36
N ILE A 40 12.57 -2.70 22.27
CA ILE A 40 11.39 -3.59 22.20
C ILE A 40 10.08 -2.78 22.11
N GLY A 41 10.01 -1.60 22.74
CA GLY A 41 8.84 -0.73 22.65
C GLY A 41 8.57 -0.22 21.24
N GLU A 42 9.61 0.25 20.55
CA GLU A 42 9.55 0.78 19.18
C GLU A 42 9.15 -0.32 18.19
N GLU A 43 9.68 -1.54 18.35
CA GLU A 43 9.28 -2.68 17.52
C GLU A 43 7.81 -3.10 17.70
N LEU A 44 7.27 -2.94 18.92
CA LEU A 44 5.86 -3.24 19.19
C LEU A 44 4.93 -2.15 18.66
N GLU A 45 5.37 -0.89 18.67
CA GLU A 45 4.65 0.25 18.09
C GLU A 45 4.56 0.08 16.56
N ASP A 46 5.69 -0.14 15.89
CA ASP A 46 5.73 -0.42 14.44
C ASP A 46 4.83 -1.60 14.05
N LEU A 47 4.81 -2.65 14.89
CA LEU A 47 3.96 -3.82 14.69
C LEU A 47 2.46 -3.49 14.84
N SER A 48 2.11 -2.60 15.77
CA SER A 48 0.73 -2.14 15.98
C SER A 48 0.26 -1.32 14.78
N ASP A 49 1.08 -0.37 14.32
CA ASP A 49 0.76 0.48 13.17
C ASP A 49 0.53 -0.37 11.91
N ALA A 50 1.37 -1.38 11.68
CA ALA A 50 1.19 -2.29 10.55
C ALA A 50 -0.13 -3.10 10.63
N TYR A 51 -0.59 -3.43 11.84
CA TYR A 51 -1.87 -4.11 12.03
C TYR A 51 -3.06 -3.16 11.82
N GLU A 52 -3.00 -1.95 12.37
CA GLU A 52 -4.04 -0.93 12.20
C GLU A 52 -4.20 -0.49 10.73
N ASP A 53 -3.10 -0.47 9.98
CA ASP A 53 -3.08 -0.22 8.53
C ASP A 53 -3.62 -1.41 7.70
N GLY A 54 -3.93 -2.54 8.34
CA GLY A 54 -4.41 -3.75 7.67
C GLY A 54 -3.34 -4.48 6.86
N LEU A 55 -2.05 -4.21 7.11
CA LEU A 55 -0.94 -4.93 6.47
C LEU A 55 -0.75 -6.34 7.06
N LEU A 56 -1.28 -6.57 8.26
CA LEU A 56 -1.22 -7.83 8.98
C LEU A 56 -2.62 -8.31 9.34
N SER A 57 -2.85 -9.62 9.23
CA SER A 57 -3.98 -10.25 9.90
C SER A 57 -3.76 -10.33 11.41
N GLN A 58 -4.83 -10.47 12.19
CA GLN A 58 -4.76 -10.69 13.64
C GLN A 58 -3.79 -11.83 14.01
N GLN A 59 -3.82 -12.93 13.25
CA GLN A 59 -2.95 -14.09 13.50
C GLN A 59 -1.47 -13.77 13.28
N GLU A 60 -1.14 -12.97 12.26
CA GLU A 60 0.23 -12.56 11.97
C GLU A 60 0.74 -11.57 13.01
N TYR A 61 -0.10 -10.62 13.42
CA TYR A 61 0.18 -9.70 14.51
C TYR A 61 0.53 -10.47 15.80
N ASP A 62 -0.33 -11.40 16.22
CA ASP A 62 -0.12 -12.17 17.46
C ASP A 62 1.17 -12.99 17.41
N ARG A 63 1.47 -13.58 16.25
CA ARG A 63 2.70 -14.37 16.05
C ARG A 63 3.95 -13.50 16.14
N LEU A 64 3.94 -12.34 15.51
CA LEU A 64 5.08 -11.41 15.51
C LEU A 64 5.27 -10.78 16.89
N ARG A 65 4.19 -10.38 17.55
CA ARG A 65 4.20 -9.84 18.92
C ARG A 65 4.82 -10.83 19.90
N ASN A 66 4.41 -12.10 19.82
CA ASN A 66 4.99 -13.15 20.64
C ASN A 66 6.47 -13.40 20.33
N ARG A 67 6.91 -13.17 19.09
CA ARG A 67 8.32 -13.30 18.73
C ARG A 67 9.16 -12.18 19.35
N ILE A 68 8.67 -10.94 19.33
CA ILE A 68 9.35 -9.78 19.90
C ILE A 68 9.44 -9.89 21.42
N LEU A 69 8.35 -10.31 22.08
CA LEU A 69 8.29 -10.41 23.55
C LEU A 69 9.08 -11.59 24.15
N ASN A 70 9.31 -12.65 23.38
CA ASN A 70 10.03 -13.84 23.84
C ASN A 70 11.48 -13.92 23.33
N ASN A 71 12.01 -12.82 22.78
CA ASN A 71 13.40 -12.67 22.36
C ASN A 71 14.25 -12.12 23.51
#